data_AF-A0A962P4R6-F1
#
_entry.id   AF-A0A962P4R6-F1
#
_cell.length_a   1.000
_cell.length_b   1.000
_cell.length_c   1.000
_cell.angle_alpha   90.00
_cell.angle_beta   90.00
_cell.angle_gamma   90.00
#
_symmetry.space_group_name_H-M   'P 1'
#
loop_
_entity.id
_entity.type
_entity.pdbx_description
1 polymer ?
#
loop_
_entity_poly.entity_id
_entity_poly.type
_entity_poly.pdbx_seq_one_letter_code
_entity_poly.pdbx_strand_id
1 'polypeptide(L)'
;MKQERSTSLFEFWPTWLMYLPVALQWLLLSVRYRSLTLPLIANPDIPLAGMVGGSKDLLMSQAGGACREALLPWVLHTVNSAPVAQQAQALLKDTHEAGIALPFVCKPDMGCRGAGVKLVRNEAQLQQVLQAYPAGAGLVCQKLASFEPEVGIFYVRQPGEDGYIASLTIKHTPCVIGDGRSTLRELVARDPRAGKLLHLYESRNRAEWDHVIPDQKVHKLLFSASHCRGAVFEDARSLITRDLTRAINRIMADLPNFHYGRLDVKFRDIPSLQAGQDLQIVEINGASSESIHIWDRNARLGDAIATLLWQYRTLFRIGAYHREQGKRTPGLSALISHWLLERRLTRFYPETD
;
A
#
# COMPACT_ATOMS: atom_id res chain seq x y z
N MET A 1 -9.90 15.04 30.38
CA MET A 1 -9.92 14.18 29.18
C MET A 1 -9.78 15.07 27.96
N LYS A 2 -8.68 14.97 27.20
CA LYS A 2 -8.60 15.65 25.88
C LYS A 2 -9.68 15.04 24.99
N GLN A 3 -10.51 15.87 24.36
CA GLN A 3 -11.46 15.44 23.34
C GLN A 3 -10.67 14.68 22.26
N GLU A 4 -10.88 13.37 22.13
CA GLU A 4 -10.26 12.58 21.08
C GLU A 4 -10.77 13.10 19.73
N ARG A 5 -9.87 13.62 18.91
CA ARG A 5 -10.23 14.14 17.58
C ARG A 5 -10.62 12.97 16.69
N SER A 6 -11.73 13.08 15.95
CA SER A 6 -12.13 12.06 14.98
C SER A 6 -11.22 12.03 13.74
N THR A 7 -10.69 13.20 13.37
CA THR A 7 -9.91 13.44 12.14
C THR A 7 -8.90 14.56 12.39
N SER A 8 -7.80 14.58 11.63
CA SER A 8 -6.88 15.74 11.63
C SER A 8 -7.46 16.89 10.81
N LEU A 9 -6.93 18.11 10.98
CA LEU A 9 -7.43 19.30 10.27
C LEU A 9 -7.24 19.22 8.75
N PHE A 10 -6.21 18.53 8.30
CA PHE A 10 -5.78 18.47 6.90
C PHE A 10 -5.95 17.08 6.27
N GLU A 11 -6.51 16.13 7.02
CA GLU A 11 -6.60 14.72 6.63
C GLU A 11 -7.26 14.50 5.27
N PHE A 12 -8.26 15.32 4.94
CA PHE A 12 -9.01 15.26 3.69
C PHE A 12 -8.84 16.52 2.83
N TRP A 13 -7.76 17.28 3.05
CA TRP A 13 -7.44 18.40 2.18
C TRP A 13 -7.16 17.95 0.75
N PRO A 14 -7.42 18.81 -0.26
CA PRO A 14 -7.02 18.52 -1.61
C PRO A 14 -5.53 18.18 -1.69
N THR A 15 -5.20 17.07 -2.36
CA THR A 15 -3.82 16.56 -2.43
C THR A 15 -2.84 17.61 -2.96
N TRP A 16 -3.25 18.42 -3.93
CA TRP A 16 -2.40 19.47 -4.50
C TRP A 16 -1.96 20.51 -3.46
N LEU A 17 -2.80 20.80 -2.45
CA LEU A 17 -2.50 21.79 -1.42
C LEU A 17 -1.46 21.24 -0.44
N MET A 18 -1.62 19.99 -0.02
CA MET A 18 -0.65 19.30 0.84
C MET A 18 0.72 19.14 0.16
N TYR A 19 0.72 18.93 -1.16
CA TYR A 19 1.94 18.68 -1.94
C TYR A 19 2.54 19.93 -2.60
N LEU A 20 1.94 21.12 -2.45
CA LEU A 20 2.50 22.36 -2.99
C LEU A 20 3.91 22.65 -2.44
N PRO A 21 4.19 22.54 -1.12
CA PRO A 21 5.55 22.73 -0.60
C PRO A 21 6.55 21.70 -1.16
N VAL A 22 6.09 20.47 -1.37
CA VAL A 22 6.89 19.39 -1.97
C VAL A 22 7.27 19.74 -3.41
N ALA A 23 6.32 20.22 -4.21
CA ALA A 23 6.57 20.61 -5.59
C ALA A 23 7.61 21.74 -5.67
N LEU A 24 7.50 22.76 -4.81
CA LEU A 24 8.48 23.84 -4.72
C LEU A 24 9.88 23.31 -4.34
N GLN A 25 9.97 22.46 -3.31
CA GLN A 25 11.24 21.86 -2.92
C GLN A 25 11.83 21.00 -4.05
N TRP A 26 11.02 20.20 -4.74
CA TRP A 26 11.46 19.38 -5.86
C TRP A 26 12.13 20.24 -6.94
N LEU A 27 11.52 21.36 -7.32
CA LEU A 27 12.11 22.29 -8.30
C LEU A 27 13.44 22.88 -7.81
N LEU A 28 13.51 23.32 -6.55
CA LEU A 28 14.74 23.87 -5.96
C LEU A 28 15.87 22.83 -5.91
N LEU A 29 15.56 21.60 -5.50
CA LEU A 29 16.52 20.48 -5.49
C LEU A 29 16.91 20.08 -6.93
N SER A 30 15.99 20.15 -7.88
CA SER A 30 16.29 19.87 -9.29
C SER A 30 17.29 20.85 -9.86
N VAL A 31 17.21 22.13 -9.50
CA VAL A 31 18.22 23.14 -9.83
C VAL A 31 19.55 22.81 -9.14
N ARG A 32 19.53 22.57 -7.82
CA ARG A 32 20.75 22.25 -7.03
C ARG A 32 21.49 21.03 -7.58
N TYR A 33 20.77 19.96 -7.86
CA TYR A 33 21.34 18.70 -8.35
C TYR A 33 21.46 18.65 -9.87
N ARG A 34 20.97 19.67 -10.59
CA ARG A 34 20.96 19.76 -12.06
C ARG A 34 20.25 18.57 -12.72
N SER A 35 19.19 18.07 -12.11
CA SER A 35 18.38 16.96 -12.66
C SER A 35 17.00 16.92 -12.02
N LEU A 36 15.96 16.98 -12.88
CA LEU A 36 14.56 16.88 -12.46
C LEU A 36 14.15 15.43 -12.14
N THR A 37 14.85 14.44 -12.70
CA THR A 37 14.52 13.01 -12.61
C THR A 37 15.45 12.23 -11.69
N LEU A 38 16.28 12.92 -10.90
CA LEU A 38 17.23 12.29 -9.98
C LEU A 38 16.58 11.34 -8.96
N PRO A 39 15.40 11.64 -8.38
CA PRO A 39 14.70 10.70 -7.50
C PRO A 39 14.33 9.36 -8.15
N LEU A 40 14.23 9.30 -9.48
CA LEU A 40 13.79 8.10 -10.22
C LEU A 40 14.86 7.00 -10.29
N ILE A 41 16.03 7.23 -9.68
CA ILE A 41 17.10 6.23 -9.53
C ILE A 41 17.44 5.99 -8.05
N ALA A 42 16.57 6.39 -7.11
CA ALA A 42 16.79 6.15 -5.69
C ALA A 42 16.75 4.65 -5.30
N ASN A 43 16.01 3.85 -6.06
CA ASN A 43 16.07 2.38 -6.02
C ASN A 43 16.39 1.90 -7.45
N PRO A 44 17.68 1.77 -7.82
CA PRO A 44 18.09 1.65 -9.22
C PRO A 44 17.63 0.37 -9.93
N ASP A 45 17.28 -0.68 -9.18
CA ASP A 45 16.84 -1.97 -9.73
C ASP A 45 15.29 -2.05 -9.87
N ILE A 46 14.60 -0.96 -9.52
CA ILE A 46 13.15 -0.81 -9.70
C ILE A 46 12.91 0.23 -10.80
N PRO A 47 12.08 -0.06 -11.82
CA PRO A 47 11.71 0.94 -12.83
C PRO A 47 11.21 2.24 -12.18
N LEU A 48 11.85 3.36 -12.56
CA LEU A 48 11.57 4.70 -12.03
C LEU A 48 11.62 4.76 -10.49
N ALA A 49 12.43 3.90 -9.85
CA ALA A 49 12.49 3.70 -8.40
C ALA A 49 11.16 3.30 -7.73
N GLY A 50 10.14 2.92 -8.51
CA GLY A 50 8.77 2.69 -8.04
C GLY A 50 7.94 3.97 -7.87
N MET A 51 8.29 5.06 -8.58
CA MET A 51 7.57 6.34 -8.52
C MET A 51 6.21 6.29 -9.23
N VAL A 52 6.11 5.62 -10.38
CA VAL A 52 4.88 5.52 -11.18
C VAL A 52 4.87 4.20 -11.94
N GLY A 53 3.71 3.55 -12.02
CA GLY A 53 3.54 2.34 -12.83
C GLY A 53 4.58 1.25 -12.55
N GLY A 54 4.87 0.99 -11.26
CA GLY A 54 5.72 -0.13 -10.86
C GLY A 54 4.94 -1.44 -10.90
N SER A 55 5.53 -2.48 -11.49
CA SER A 55 5.04 -3.86 -11.38
C SER A 55 5.35 -4.40 -9.98
N LYS A 56 4.34 -4.92 -9.30
CA LYS A 56 4.49 -5.55 -7.98
C LYS A 56 5.26 -6.85 -8.11
N ASP A 57 4.95 -7.65 -9.12
CA ASP A 57 5.65 -8.90 -9.40
C ASP A 57 7.14 -8.68 -9.67
N LEU A 58 7.49 -7.69 -10.51
CA LEU A 58 8.88 -7.36 -10.81
C LEU A 58 9.68 -6.96 -9.56
N LEU A 59 9.05 -6.25 -8.62
CA LEU A 59 9.69 -5.88 -7.37
C LEU A 59 9.82 -7.08 -6.42
N MET A 60 8.73 -7.80 -6.19
CA MET A 60 8.69 -8.90 -5.24
C MET A 60 9.55 -10.09 -5.70
N SER A 61 9.68 -10.32 -7.01
CA SER A 61 10.53 -11.37 -7.58
C SER A 61 12.03 -11.15 -7.39
N GLN A 62 12.46 -9.92 -7.07
CA GLN A 62 13.86 -9.62 -6.72
C GLN A 62 14.22 -10.03 -5.28
N ALA A 63 13.22 -10.34 -4.45
CA ALA A 63 13.44 -10.73 -3.06
C ALA A 63 14.05 -12.12 -2.96
N GLY A 64 15.18 -12.24 -2.26
CA GLY A 64 15.79 -13.50 -1.83
C GLY A 64 15.60 -13.78 -0.34
N GLY A 65 16.16 -14.89 0.13
CA GLY A 65 16.36 -15.20 1.55
C GLY A 65 15.18 -14.86 2.48
N ALA A 66 15.48 -14.10 3.54
CA ALA A 66 14.52 -13.67 4.55
C ALA A 66 13.44 -12.73 3.98
N CYS A 67 13.75 -11.97 2.92
CA CYS A 67 12.75 -11.14 2.25
C CYS A 67 11.68 -12.00 1.56
N ARG A 68 12.10 -13.03 0.84
CA ARG A 68 11.20 -13.96 0.13
C ARG A 68 10.34 -14.76 1.10
N GLU A 69 10.91 -15.18 2.22
CA GLU A 69 10.19 -15.89 3.29
C GLU A 69 9.12 -15.01 3.96
N ALA A 70 9.41 -13.72 4.16
CA ALA A 70 8.47 -12.78 4.76
C ALA A 70 7.34 -12.37 3.78
N LEU A 71 7.57 -12.41 2.47
CA LEU A 71 6.55 -12.10 1.46
C LEU A 71 5.49 -13.20 1.36
N LEU A 72 4.22 -12.80 1.41
CA LEU A 72 3.13 -13.74 1.17
C LEU A 72 3.23 -14.32 -0.26
N PRO A 73 3.16 -15.65 -0.43
CA PRO A 73 3.22 -16.30 -1.74
C PRO A 73 2.22 -15.71 -2.72
N TRP A 74 2.63 -15.55 -3.97
CA TRP A 74 1.80 -15.03 -5.05
C TRP A 74 2.05 -15.78 -6.36
N VAL A 75 1.07 -15.69 -7.26
CA VAL A 75 1.15 -16.08 -8.67
C VAL A 75 0.75 -14.87 -9.50
N LEU A 76 1.51 -14.58 -10.56
CA LEU A 76 1.15 -13.56 -11.56
C LEU A 76 0.45 -14.25 -12.74
N HIS A 77 -0.74 -13.78 -13.08
CA HIS A 77 -1.48 -14.18 -14.28
C HIS A 77 -1.57 -13.01 -15.26
N THR A 78 -1.25 -13.24 -16.53
CA THR A 78 -1.50 -12.25 -17.59
C THR A 78 -2.83 -12.57 -18.26
N VAL A 79 -3.80 -11.67 -18.13
CA VAL A 79 -5.11 -11.83 -18.75
C VAL A 79 -4.96 -11.91 -20.26
N ASN A 80 -5.56 -12.90 -20.89
CA ASN A 80 -5.45 -13.15 -22.32
C ASN A 80 -6.83 -13.30 -22.98
N SER A 81 -6.85 -13.60 -24.28
CA SER A 81 -8.09 -13.68 -25.08
C SER A 81 -8.84 -15.02 -24.95
N ALA A 82 -8.36 -15.97 -24.14
CA ALA A 82 -9.06 -17.24 -23.92
C ALA A 82 -10.35 -17.02 -23.11
N PRO A 83 -11.32 -17.95 -23.15
CA PRO A 83 -12.53 -17.87 -22.33
C PRO A 83 -12.20 -17.71 -20.83
N VAL A 84 -12.92 -16.81 -20.15
CA VAL A 84 -12.68 -16.48 -18.73
C VAL A 84 -12.73 -17.72 -17.83
N ALA A 85 -13.67 -18.64 -18.07
CA ALA A 85 -13.76 -19.88 -17.29
C ALA A 85 -12.50 -20.75 -17.41
N GLN A 86 -11.92 -20.85 -18.61
CA GLN A 86 -10.68 -21.59 -18.83
C GLN A 86 -9.50 -20.92 -18.12
N GLN A 87 -9.40 -19.59 -18.21
CA GLN A 87 -8.37 -18.84 -17.49
C GLN A 87 -8.51 -19.00 -15.96
N ALA A 88 -9.73 -18.94 -15.44
CA ALA A 88 -9.99 -19.13 -14.01
C ALA A 88 -9.58 -20.53 -13.52
N GLN A 89 -9.90 -21.58 -14.28
CA GLN A 89 -9.50 -22.95 -13.93
C GLN A 89 -7.98 -23.15 -13.97
N ALA A 90 -7.30 -22.63 -14.99
CA ALA A 90 -5.84 -22.66 -15.07
C ALA A 90 -5.21 -21.92 -13.89
N LEU A 91 -5.70 -20.73 -13.58
CA LEU A 91 -5.20 -19.92 -12.46
C LEU A 91 -5.46 -20.56 -11.10
N LEU A 92 -6.61 -21.22 -10.90
CA LEU A 92 -6.88 -21.99 -9.68
C LEU A 92 -5.92 -23.18 -9.53
N LYS A 93 -5.54 -23.82 -10.64
CA LYS A 93 -4.53 -24.88 -10.63
C LYS A 93 -3.16 -24.32 -10.27
N ASP A 94 -2.72 -23.25 -10.92
CA ASP A 94 -1.41 -22.62 -10.68
C ASP A 94 -1.28 -22.12 -9.24
N THR A 95 -2.34 -21.50 -8.70
CA THR A 95 -2.37 -21.07 -7.29
C THR A 95 -2.34 -22.25 -6.33
N HIS A 96 -3.07 -23.33 -6.61
CA HIS A 96 -3.01 -24.55 -5.81
C HIS A 96 -1.61 -25.19 -5.80
N GLU A 97 -0.96 -25.29 -6.97
CA GLU A 97 0.43 -25.79 -7.08
C GLU A 97 1.44 -24.90 -6.34
N ALA A 98 1.18 -23.59 -6.25
CA ALA A 98 1.95 -22.64 -5.46
C ALA A 98 1.59 -22.63 -3.96
N GLY A 99 0.68 -23.51 -3.49
CA GLY A 99 0.25 -23.56 -2.08
C GLY A 99 -0.65 -22.40 -1.66
N ILE A 100 -1.33 -21.76 -2.61
CA ILE A 100 -2.27 -20.64 -2.42
C ILE A 100 -3.70 -21.18 -2.59
N ALA A 101 -4.35 -21.48 -1.47
CA ALA A 101 -5.75 -21.91 -1.47
C ALA A 101 -6.72 -20.72 -1.38
N LEU A 102 -7.97 -20.94 -1.80
CA LEU A 102 -9.06 -20.00 -1.53
C LEU A 102 -9.36 -19.95 -0.01
N PRO A 103 -9.73 -18.77 0.54
CA PRO A 103 -9.77 -17.49 -0.14
C PRO A 103 -8.37 -16.87 -0.33
N PHE A 104 -8.17 -16.16 -1.44
CA PHE A 104 -6.94 -15.41 -1.73
C PHE A 104 -7.25 -14.02 -2.27
N VAL A 105 -6.24 -13.14 -2.27
CA VAL A 105 -6.38 -11.74 -2.71
C VAL A 105 -5.95 -11.62 -4.16
N CYS A 106 -6.83 -11.11 -5.01
CA CYS A 106 -6.50 -10.64 -6.35
C CYS A 106 -6.21 -9.15 -6.32
N LYS A 107 -5.11 -8.70 -6.93
CA LYS A 107 -4.78 -7.28 -7.09
C LYS A 107 -4.10 -7.03 -8.43
N PRO A 108 -4.23 -5.84 -9.03
CA PRO A 108 -3.49 -5.52 -10.24
C PRO A 108 -2.00 -5.51 -9.98
N ASP A 109 -1.22 -6.03 -10.92
CA ASP A 109 0.23 -5.96 -10.88
C ASP A 109 0.69 -4.49 -10.86
N MET A 110 0.19 -3.69 -11.79
CA MET A 110 0.40 -2.24 -11.83
C MET A 110 -0.78 -1.50 -11.23
N GLY A 111 -0.57 -0.70 -10.21
CA GLY A 111 -1.64 0.14 -9.66
C GLY A 111 -1.34 0.59 -8.25
N CYS A 112 -1.93 1.72 -7.86
CA CYS A 112 -1.66 2.37 -6.59
C CYS A 112 -2.90 2.45 -5.68
N ARG A 113 -2.66 2.76 -4.40
CA ARG A 113 -3.69 3.08 -3.40
C ARG A 113 -4.74 1.98 -3.19
N GLY A 114 -4.34 0.73 -3.47
CA GLY A 114 -5.16 -0.47 -3.37
C GLY A 114 -6.21 -0.63 -4.47
N ALA A 115 -6.17 0.12 -5.59
CA ALA A 115 -7.15 -0.01 -6.68
C ALA A 115 -7.25 -1.46 -7.19
N GLY A 116 -8.47 -1.95 -7.44
CA GLY A 116 -8.70 -3.29 -8.01
C GLY A 116 -8.46 -4.47 -7.08
N VAL A 117 -8.15 -4.26 -5.79
CA VAL A 117 -7.98 -5.33 -4.81
C VAL A 117 -9.33 -6.02 -4.52
N LYS A 118 -9.36 -7.34 -4.63
CA LYS A 118 -10.55 -8.19 -4.42
C LYS A 118 -10.21 -9.42 -3.60
N LEU A 119 -11.08 -9.79 -2.65
CA LEU A 119 -10.96 -11.04 -1.90
C LEU A 119 -11.81 -12.13 -2.55
N VAL A 120 -11.14 -13.06 -3.22
CA VAL A 120 -11.77 -14.14 -3.99
C VAL A 120 -11.95 -15.37 -3.10
N ARG A 121 -13.18 -15.85 -2.97
CA ARG A 121 -13.57 -17.02 -2.15
C ARG A 121 -13.94 -18.24 -2.97
N ASN A 122 -14.25 -18.05 -4.24
CA ASN A 122 -14.69 -19.11 -5.15
C ASN A 122 -14.36 -18.76 -6.60
N GLU A 123 -14.50 -19.75 -7.48
CA GLU A 123 -14.23 -19.59 -8.92
C GLU A 123 -15.11 -18.52 -9.57
N ALA A 124 -16.39 -18.43 -9.20
CA ALA A 124 -17.29 -17.43 -9.79
C ALA A 124 -16.80 -15.99 -9.53
N GLN A 125 -16.31 -15.71 -8.31
CA GLN A 125 -15.70 -14.43 -7.98
C GLN A 125 -14.39 -14.21 -8.76
N LEU A 126 -13.58 -15.25 -8.97
CA LEU A 126 -12.36 -15.14 -9.80
C LEU A 126 -12.71 -14.77 -11.25
N GLN A 127 -13.73 -15.41 -11.81
CA GLN A 127 -14.21 -15.12 -13.16
C GLN A 127 -14.69 -13.66 -13.28
N GLN A 128 -15.41 -13.13 -12.29
CA GLN A 128 -15.82 -11.72 -12.25
C GLN A 128 -14.62 -10.77 -12.23
N VAL A 129 -13.57 -11.10 -11.46
CA VAL A 129 -12.32 -10.31 -11.45
C VAL A 129 -11.67 -10.33 -12.83
N LEU A 130 -11.51 -11.50 -13.44
CA LEU A 130 -10.87 -11.65 -14.75
C LEU A 130 -11.63 -10.88 -15.85
N GLN A 131 -12.97 -10.86 -15.82
CA GLN A 131 -13.80 -10.11 -16.78
C GLN A 131 -13.55 -8.61 -16.76
N ALA A 132 -13.19 -8.05 -15.59
CA ALA A 132 -12.95 -6.62 -15.46
C ALA A 132 -11.60 -6.18 -16.08
N TYR A 133 -10.62 -7.09 -16.18
CA TYR A 133 -9.27 -6.75 -16.57
C TYR A 133 -9.09 -6.85 -18.10
N PRO A 134 -8.42 -5.87 -18.74
CA PRO A 134 -8.17 -5.94 -20.17
C PRO A 134 -7.09 -6.98 -20.49
N ALA A 135 -7.14 -7.56 -21.70
CA ALA A 135 -6.10 -8.46 -22.18
C ALA A 135 -4.72 -7.77 -22.14
N GLY A 136 -3.71 -8.51 -21.69
CA GLY A 136 -2.34 -8.04 -21.43
C GLY A 136 -2.13 -7.46 -20.03
N ALA A 137 -3.18 -7.28 -19.22
CA ALA A 137 -3.01 -6.82 -17.84
C ALA A 137 -2.53 -7.96 -16.91
N GLY A 138 -1.57 -7.64 -16.04
CA GLY A 138 -1.13 -8.53 -14.98
C GLY A 138 -2.07 -8.50 -13.76
N LEU A 139 -2.47 -9.69 -13.31
CA LEU A 139 -3.26 -9.94 -12.12
C LEU A 139 -2.43 -10.77 -11.13
N VAL A 140 -2.13 -10.20 -9.96
CA VAL A 140 -1.44 -10.88 -8.88
C VAL A 140 -2.47 -11.58 -7.99
N CYS A 141 -2.38 -12.90 -7.87
CA CYS A 141 -3.14 -13.71 -6.93
C CYS A 141 -2.25 -14.08 -5.76
N GLN A 142 -2.49 -13.50 -4.58
CA GLN A 142 -1.63 -13.60 -3.41
C GLN A 142 -2.36 -14.27 -2.25
N LYS A 143 -1.65 -15.14 -1.52
CA LYS A 143 -2.14 -15.79 -0.30
C LYS A 143 -2.72 -14.77 0.67
N LEU A 144 -3.90 -15.06 1.21
CA LEU A 144 -4.48 -14.24 2.27
C LEU A 144 -3.62 -14.36 3.54
N ALA A 145 -3.30 -13.21 4.14
CA ALA A 145 -2.51 -13.16 5.36
C ALA A 145 -3.19 -13.92 6.52
N SER A 146 -2.36 -14.50 7.39
CA SER A 146 -2.80 -15.21 8.59
C SER A 146 -3.19 -14.27 9.72
N PHE A 147 -2.70 -13.03 9.67
CA PHE A 147 -2.95 -12.01 10.69
C PHE A 147 -3.83 -10.89 10.16
N GLU A 148 -4.62 -10.32 11.06
CA GLU A 148 -5.52 -9.21 10.76
C GLU A 148 -4.81 -7.84 10.87
N PRO A 149 -4.08 -7.54 11.96
CA PRO A 149 -3.45 -6.24 12.14
C PRO A 149 -2.45 -5.93 11.04
N GLU A 150 -2.46 -4.68 10.57
CA GLU A 150 -1.56 -4.20 9.52
C GLU A 150 -0.78 -2.98 9.96
N VAL A 151 0.51 -2.98 9.62
CA VAL A 151 1.43 -1.87 9.87
C VAL A 151 2.09 -1.44 8.56
N GLY A 152 2.14 -0.14 8.32
CA GLY A 152 2.99 0.48 7.30
C GLY A 152 4.33 0.84 7.91
N ILE A 153 5.41 0.19 7.46
CA ILE A 153 6.79 0.44 7.91
C ILE A 153 7.51 1.19 6.80
N PHE A 154 7.83 2.46 7.03
CA PHE A 154 8.62 3.26 6.10
C PHE A 154 10.11 3.05 6.38
N TYR A 155 10.79 2.42 5.44
CA TYR A 155 12.18 2.02 5.54
C TYR A 155 13.07 2.91 4.68
N VAL A 156 14.19 3.35 5.26
CA VAL A 156 15.23 4.10 4.55
C VAL A 156 16.59 3.50 4.86
N ARG A 157 17.39 3.23 3.83
CA ARG A 157 18.78 2.78 3.92
C ARG A 157 19.66 3.73 3.12
N GLN A 158 20.51 4.50 3.81
CA GLN A 158 21.53 5.27 3.10
C GLN A 158 22.55 4.32 2.47
N PRO A 159 23.13 4.68 1.32
CA PRO A 159 24.20 3.88 0.74
C PRO A 159 25.38 3.72 1.70
N GLY A 160 25.80 2.48 1.95
CA GLY A 160 26.91 2.16 2.86
C GLY A 160 26.54 2.12 4.35
N GLU A 161 25.29 2.35 4.72
CA GLU A 161 24.80 2.30 6.10
C GLU A 161 23.73 1.23 6.28
N ASP A 162 23.51 0.80 7.52
CA ASP A 162 22.31 0.06 7.89
C ASP A 162 21.07 0.93 7.72
N GLY A 163 19.94 0.31 7.37
CA GLY A 163 18.68 1.03 7.28
C GLY A 163 18.05 1.30 8.64
N TYR A 164 17.04 2.15 8.61
CA TYR A 164 16.21 2.49 9.76
C TYR A 164 14.75 2.64 9.36
N ILE A 165 13.89 2.52 10.36
CA ILE A 165 12.44 2.75 10.21
C ILE A 165 12.17 4.21 10.50
N ALA A 166 11.84 4.98 9.46
CA ALA A 166 11.57 6.42 9.58
C ALA A 166 10.13 6.72 10.02
N SER A 167 9.22 5.80 9.73
CA SER A 167 7.80 5.91 10.09
C SER A 167 7.23 4.53 10.33
N LEU A 168 6.35 4.42 11.33
CA LEU A 168 5.59 3.21 11.60
C LEU A 168 4.14 3.62 11.87
N THR A 169 3.20 2.96 11.20
CA THR A 169 1.79 3.35 11.21
C THR A 169 0.89 2.15 11.29
N ILE A 170 0.09 2.05 12.35
CA ILE A 170 -0.94 1.03 12.44
C ILE A 170 -2.11 1.46 11.56
N LYS A 171 -2.61 0.54 10.75
CA LYS A 171 -3.79 0.75 9.90
C LYS A 171 -4.98 0.05 10.51
N HIS A 172 -5.93 0.83 11.00
CA HIS A 172 -7.17 0.32 11.55
C HIS A 172 -8.25 0.28 10.48
N THR A 173 -8.90 -0.86 10.38
CA THR A 173 -10.11 -1.03 9.57
C THR A 173 -11.31 -0.52 10.36
N PRO A 174 -12.02 0.53 9.91
CA PRO A 174 -13.21 1.00 10.61
C PRO A 174 -14.29 -0.10 10.63
N CYS A 175 -14.96 -0.24 11.77
CA CYS A 175 -16.02 -1.21 11.97
C CYS A 175 -17.15 -0.62 12.81
N VAL A 176 -18.33 -1.21 12.70
CA VAL A 176 -19.47 -0.95 13.58
C VAL A 176 -19.88 -2.25 14.27
N ILE A 177 -20.49 -2.13 15.45
CA ILE A 177 -21.03 -3.27 16.20
C ILE A 177 -22.55 -3.21 16.06
N GLY A 178 -23.16 -4.31 15.63
CA GLY A 178 -24.61 -4.41 15.54
C GLY A 178 -25.27 -4.34 16.91
N ASP A 179 -26.44 -3.70 16.96
CA ASP A 179 -27.32 -3.61 18.13
C ASP A 179 -28.61 -4.45 17.95
N GLY A 180 -28.68 -5.22 16.85
CA GLY A 180 -29.84 -6.04 16.49
C GLY A 180 -31.08 -5.26 16.06
N ARG A 181 -31.00 -3.92 15.94
CA ARG A 181 -32.15 -3.05 15.65
C ARG A 181 -31.89 -2.07 14.51
N SER A 182 -30.71 -1.47 14.48
CA SER A 182 -30.32 -0.47 13.50
C SER A 182 -29.70 -1.09 12.25
N THR A 183 -29.96 -0.45 11.12
CA THR A 183 -29.34 -0.82 9.84
C THR A 183 -27.86 -0.46 9.83
N LEU A 184 -27.08 -1.08 8.93
CA LEU A 184 -25.69 -0.71 8.73
C LEU A 184 -25.53 0.79 8.45
N ARG A 185 -26.38 1.36 7.58
CA ARG A 185 -26.43 2.79 7.29
C ARG A 185 -26.56 3.64 8.57
N GLU A 186 -27.48 3.28 9.45
CA GLU A 186 -27.72 4.01 10.71
C GLU A 186 -26.52 3.90 11.66
N LEU A 187 -25.95 2.71 11.80
CA LEU A 187 -24.79 2.47 12.65
C LEU A 187 -23.58 3.29 12.17
N VAL A 188 -23.31 3.30 10.86
CA VAL A 188 -22.22 4.09 10.28
C VAL A 188 -22.49 5.59 10.43
N ALA A 189 -23.73 6.04 10.22
CA ALA A 189 -24.09 7.45 10.35
C ALA A 189 -23.94 7.98 11.80
N ARG A 190 -24.12 7.11 12.80
CA ARG A 190 -23.93 7.45 14.23
C ARG A 190 -22.46 7.46 14.65
N ASP A 191 -21.57 6.79 13.92
CA ASP A 191 -20.15 6.76 14.26
C ASP A 191 -19.51 8.17 14.09
N PRO A 192 -18.78 8.68 15.09
CA PRO A 192 -18.22 10.04 15.06
C PRO A 192 -17.27 10.34 13.89
N ARG A 193 -16.61 9.31 13.35
CA ARG A 193 -15.69 9.42 12.22
C ARG A 193 -16.32 8.88 10.94
N ALA A 194 -16.82 7.65 10.95
CA ALA A 194 -17.35 7.00 9.76
C ALA A 194 -18.63 7.71 9.24
N GLY A 195 -19.41 8.33 10.13
CA GLY A 195 -20.57 9.15 9.75
C GLY A 195 -20.20 10.38 8.90
N LYS A 196 -18.98 10.91 9.05
CA LYS A 196 -18.46 12.00 8.20
C LYS A 196 -17.99 11.52 6.82
N LEU A 197 -17.82 10.21 6.66
CA LEU A 197 -17.24 9.55 5.50
C LEU A 197 -18.20 8.54 4.86
N LEU A 198 -19.51 8.66 5.10
CA LEU A 198 -20.54 7.75 4.58
C LEU A 198 -20.39 7.42 3.09
N HIS A 199 -20.09 8.44 2.28
CA HIS A 199 -19.90 8.32 0.84
C HIS A 199 -18.74 7.38 0.43
N LEU A 200 -17.80 7.09 1.33
CA LEU A 200 -16.71 6.13 1.10
C LEU A 200 -17.13 4.68 1.40
N TYR A 201 -18.17 4.44 2.19
CA TYR A 201 -18.53 3.09 2.65
C TYR A 201 -19.76 2.52 1.94
N GLU A 202 -20.70 3.37 1.50
CA GLU A 202 -21.99 2.94 0.94
C GLU A 202 -21.84 1.99 -0.26
N SER A 203 -21.04 2.35 -1.27
CA SER A 203 -20.93 1.56 -2.50
C SER A 203 -20.46 0.12 -2.23
N ARG A 204 -19.45 -0.03 -1.36
CA ARG A 204 -18.82 -1.31 -1.00
C ARG A 204 -19.70 -2.19 -0.14
N ASN A 205 -20.50 -1.56 0.72
CA ASN A 205 -21.38 -2.25 1.65
C ASN A 205 -22.82 -2.33 1.15
N ARG A 206 -23.08 -1.99 -0.13
CA ARG A 206 -24.44 -1.87 -0.71
C ARG A 206 -25.33 -3.09 -0.45
N ALA A 207 -24.76 -4.30 -0.46
CA ALA A 207 -25.50 -5.53 -0.22
C ALA A 207 -26.05 -5.67 1.22
N GLU A 208 -25.41 -5.04 2.21
CA GLU A 208 -25.81 -5.07 3.62
C GLU A 208 -26.21 -3.68 4.15
N TRP A 209 -26.18 -2.64 3.31
CA TRP A 209 -26.30 -1.23 3.72
C TRP A 209 -27.60 -0.91 4.47
N ASP A 210 -28.70 -1.50 4.01
CA ASP A 210 -30.04 -1.30 4.57
C ASP A 210 -30.50 -2.50 5.41
N HIS A 211 -29.59 -3.42 5.75
CA HIS A 211 -29.88 -4.55 6.61
C HIS A 211 -29.56 -4.24 8.07
N VAL A 212 -30.38 -4.78 8.97
CA VAL A 212 -30.11 -4.74 10.42
C VAL A 212 -28.95 -5.66 10.73
N ILE A 213 -27.93 -5.12 11.39
CA ILE A 213 -26.76 -5.90 11.80
C ILE A 213 -27.10 -6.61 13.14
N PRO A 214 -26.98 -7.95 13.22
CA PRO A 214 -27.24 -8.69 14.44
C PRO A 214 -26.48 -8.16 15.66
N ASP A 215 -27.10 -8.24 16.83
CA ASP A 215 -26.51 -7.78 18.08
C ASP A 215 -25.11 -8.41 18.31
N GLN A 216 -24.16 -7.58 18.73
CA GLN A 216 -22.75 -7.92 18.93
C GLN A 216 -21.96 -8.38 17.69
N LYS A 217 -22.56 -8.42 16.49
CA LYS A 217 -21.81 -8.73 15.26
C LYS A 217 -20.94 -7.53 14.88
N VAL A 218 -19.63 -7.74 14.83
CA VAL A 218 -18.67 -6.76 14.27
C VAL A 218 -18.77 -6.78 12.75
N HIS A 219 -19.12 -5.64 12.16
CA HIS A 219 -19.17 -5.44 10.72
C HIS A 219 -18.03 -4.50 10.28
N LYS A 220 -17.06 -5.01 9.54
CA LYS A 220 -15.95 -4.21 8.98
C LYS A 220 -16.43 -3.46 7.75
N LEU A 221 -16.11 -2.17 7.65
CA LEU A 221 -16.56 -1.32 6.56
C LEU A 221 -15.67 -1.40 5.32
N LEU A 222 -14.46 -1.93 5.46
CA LEU A 222 -13.46 -2.08 4.39
C LEU A 222 -12.76 -3.43 4.52
N PHE A 223 -12.41 -4.06 3.40
CA PHE A 223 -11.44 -5.15 3.41
C PHE A 223 -9.99 -4.64 3.29
N SER A 224 -9.74 -3.72 2.36
CA SER A 224 -8.39 -3.14 2.16
C SER A 224 -8.21 -1.81 2.91
N ALA A 225 -7.26 -1.77 3.86
CA ALA A 225 -7.00 -0.63 4.72
C ALA A 225 -6.19 0.50 4.03
N SER A 226 -6.79 1.14 3.02
CA SER A 226 -6.23 2.33 2.34
C SER A 226 -6.83 3.64 2.90
N HIS A 227 -5.99 4.64 3.17
CA HIS A 227 -6.43 5.91 3.80
C HIS A 227 -7.48 6.65 2.97
N CYS A 228 -7.27 6.77 1.66
CA CYS A 228 -8.22 7.43 0.77
C CYS A 228 -9.56 6.69 0.64
N ARG A 229 -9.70 5.52 1.28
CA ARG A 229 -10.93 4.73 1.37
C ARG A 229 -11.56 4.75 2.76
N GLY A 230 -11.00 5.52 3.70
CA GLY A 230 -11.54 5.67 5.04
C GLY A 230 -10.89 4.78 6.09
N ALA A 231 -9.76 4.12 5.80
CA ALA A 231 -8.95 3.48 6.85
C ALA A 231 -8.42 4.54 7.84
N VAL A 232 -8.23 4.15 9.09
CA VAL A 232 -7.72 5.06 10.12
C VAL A 232 -6.24 4.76 10.35
N PHE A 233 -5.40 5.77 10.19
CA PHE A 233 -3.97 5.64 10.41
C PHE A 233 -3.60 6.19 11.78
N GLU A 234 -2.81 5.42 12.51
CA GLU A 234 -2.28 5.78 13.82
C GLU A 234 -0.76 5.86 13.77
N ASP A 235 -0.18 6.99 14.19
CA ASP A 235 1.25 7.15 14.36
C ASP A 235 1.74 6.25 15.50
N ALA A 236 2.45 5.19 15.12
CA ALA A 236 2.94 4.17 16.04
C ALA A 236 4.48 4.14 16.06
N ARG A 237 5.14 5.27 15.74
CA ARG A 237 6.61 5.37 15.82
C ARG A 237 7.17 5.02 17.20
N SER A 238 6.39 5.17 18.27
CA SER A 238 6.75 4.74 19.63
C SER A 238 6.96 3.22 19.77
N LEU A 239 6.43 2.41 18.84
CA LEU A 239 6.61 0.95 18.81
C LEU A 239 7.90 0.54 18.10
N ILE A 240 8.65 1.47 17.50
CA ILE A 240 9.91 1.15 16.83
C ILE A 240 10.95 0.77 17.88
N THR A 241 11.38 -0.49 17.86
CA THR A 241 12.45 -1.01 18.71
C THR A 241 13.72 -1.28 17.90
N ARG A 242 14.82 -1.54 18.61
CA ARG A 242 16.08 -2.01 17.99
C ARG A 242 15.90 -3.38 17.34
N ASP A 243 15.11 -4.26 17.94
CA ASP A 243 14.91 -5.62 17.43
C ASP A 243 14.05 -5.63 16.16
N LEU A 244 12.97 -4.85 16.12
CA LEU A 244 12.21 -4.64 14.90
C LEU A 244 13.09 -4.04 13.79
N THR A 245 13.90 -3.01 14.10
CA THR A 245 14.79 -2.40 13.10
C THR A 245 15.82 -3.41 12.58
N ARG A 246 16.40 -4.24 13.46
CA ARG A 246 17.33 -5.31 13.07
C ARG A 246 16.67 -6.37 12.19
N ALA A 247 15.44 -6.79 12.53
CA ALA A 247 14.68 -7.75 11.75
C ALA A 247 14.36 -7.21 10.35
N ILE A 248 13.91 -5.96 10.24
CA ILE A 248 13.64 -5.30 8.96
C ILE A 248 14.94 -5.14 8.15
N ASN A 249 16.06 -4.76 8.76
CA ASN A 249 17.34 -4.70 8.05
C ASN A 249 17.77 -6.05 7.49
N ARG A 250 17.61 -7.13 8.27
CA ARG A 250 17.89 -8.49 7.80
C ARG A 250 17.00 -8.88 6.62
N ILE A 251 15.70 -8.60 6.70
CA ILE A 251 14.75 -8.85 5.61
C ILE A 251 15.16 -8.03 4.37
N MET A 252 15.36 -6.72 4.51
CA MET A 252 15.64 -5.83 3.37
C MET A 252 17.05 -5.97 2.80
N ALA A 253 17.96 -6.64 3.50
CA ALA A 253 19.27 -6.99 2.97
C ALA A 253 19.16 -7.92 1.75
N ASP A 254 18.15 -8.79 1.73
CA ASP A 254 17.89 -9.72 0.62
C ASP A 254 17.04 -9.10 -0.51
N LEU A 255 16.87 -7.77 -0.51
CA LEU A 255 16.31 -7.02 -1.64
C LEU A 255 17.39 -6.09 -2.20
N PRO A 256 17.94 -6.40 -3.39
CA PRO A 256 19.12 -5.70 -3.93
C PRO A 256 18.82 -4.22 -4.19
N ASN A 257 19.77 -3.36 -3.80
CA ASN A 257 19.74 -1.91 -3.99
C ASN A 257 18.41 -1.22 -3.63
N PHE A 258 17.68 -1.77 -2.65
CA PHE A 258 16.51 -1.11 -2.10
C PHE A 258 16.94 -0.13 -1.00
N HIS A 259 16.64 1.15 -1.18
CA HIS A 259 17.08 2.22 -0.28
C HIS A 259 15.93 3.00 0.34
N TYR A 260 14.75 2.98 -0.29
CA TYR A 260 13.67 3.85 0.12
C TYR A 260 12.31 3.27 -0.25
N GLY A 261 11.45 3.10 0.75
CA GLY A 261 10.08 2.69 0.48
C GLY A 261 9.26 2.35 1.71
N ARG A 262 8.06 1.82 1.48
CA ARG A 262 7.15 1.38 2.53
C ARG A 262 6.82 -0.10 2.38
N LEU A 263 6.94 -0.84 3.47
CA LEU A 263 6.46 -2.20 3.62
C LEU A 263 5.07 -2.15 4.24
N ASP A 264 4.10 -2.80 3.63
CA ASP A 264 2.80 -3.02 4.24
C ASP A 264 2.78 -4.47 4.77
N VAL A 265 2.74 -4.60 6.09
CA VAL A 265 3.04 -5.84 6.82
C VAL A 265 1.87 -6.22 7.70
N LYS A 266 1.41 -7.46 7.57
CA LYS A 266 0.49 -8.11 8.52
C LYS A 266 1.30 -8.74 9.64
N PHE A 267 0.84 -8.59 10.88
CA PHE A 267 1.59 -9.04 12.06
C PHE A 267 0.64 -9.61 13.12
N ARG A 268 1.13 -10.55 13.93
CA ARG A 268 0.32 -11.24 14.95
C ARG A 268 -0.25 -10.29 16.02
N ASP A 269 0.64 -9.60 16.72
CA ASP A 269 0.35 -8.70 17.84
C ASP A 269 1.50 -7.72 18.06
N ILE A 270 1.27 -6.71 18.91
CA ILE A 270 2.26 -5.65 19.19
C ILE A 270 3.59 -6.22 19.73
N PRO A 271 3.60 -7.13 20.73
CA PRO A 271 4.84 -7.77 21.19
C PRO A 271 5.65 -8.44 20.07
N SER A 272 5.01 -9.25 19.21
CA SER A 272 5.69 -9.88 18.07
C SER A 272 6.21 -8.84 17.07
N LEU A 273 5.44 -7.78 16.80
CA LEU A 273 5.88 -6.67 15.94
C LEU A 273 7.13 -6.00 16.52
N GLN A 274 7.12 -5.65 17.80
CA GLN A 274 8.28 -5.03 18.47
C GLN A 274 9.50 -5.96 18.51
N ALA A 275 9.30 -7.28 18.55
CA ALA A 275 10.39 -8.25 18.46
C ALA A 275 10.86 -8.52 17.00
N GLY A 276 10.15 -8.00 15.99
CA GLY A 276 10.43 -8.29 14.58
C GLY A 276 10.10 -9.74 14.16
N GLN A 277 9.10 -10.34 14.79
CA GLN A 277 8.67 -11.74 14.62
C GLN A 277 7.26 -11.80 14.00
N ASP A 278 6.92 -12.95 13.40
CA ASP A 278 5.60 -13.20 12.81
C ASP A 278 5.14 -12.10 11.82
N LEU A 279 6.05 -11.67 10.95
CA LEU A 279 5.81 -10.63 9.96
C LEU A 279 5.46 -11.25 8.59
N GLN A 280 4.35 -10.82 8.02
CA GLN A 280 3.91 -11.21 6.67
C GLN A 280 3.81 -9.96 5.78
N ILE A 281 4.76 -9.79 4.88
CA ILE A 281 4.79 -8.67 3.94
C ILE A 281 3.76 -8.92 2.84
N VAL A 282 2.80 -8.00 2.74
CA VAL A 282 1.74 -8.01 1.72
C VAL A 282 2.17 -7.21 0.49
N GLU A 283 2.86 -6.10 0.71
CA GLU A 283 3.29 -5.19 -0.35
C GLU A 283 4.60 -4.48 0.03
N ILE A 284 5.45 -4.28 -0.98
CA ILE A 284 6.61 -3.41 -0.91
C ILE A 284 6.35 -2.28 -1.92
N ASN A 285 6.46 -1.04 -1.45
CA ASN A 285 6.24 0.16 -2.26
C ASN A 285 7.53 0.96 -2.36
N GLY A 286 7.90 1.42 -3.56
CA GLY A 286 9.13 2.18 -3.81
C GLY A 286 9.00 3.68 -3.53
N ALA A 287 9.63 4.50 -4.38
CA ALA A 287 9.79 5.94 -4.21
C ALA A 287 8.48 6.75 -4.15
N SER A 288 7.37 6.21 -4.65
CA SER A 288 6.04 6.83 -4.54
C SER A 288 5.40 6.70 -3.16
N SER A 289 5.97 5.86 -2.28
CA SER A 289 5.41 5.64 -0.96
C SER A 289 5.59 6.86 -0.05
N GLU A 290 4.60 7.05 0.82
CA GLU A 290 4.55 8.12 1.80
C GLU A 290 4.76 7.58 3.21
N SER A 291 5.36 8.39 4.10
CA SER A 291 5.37 8.15 5.53
C SER A 291 3.97 8.44 6.09
N ILE A 292 3.11 7.43 6.04
CA ILE A 292 1.67 7.58 6.27
C ILE A 292 1.27 7.95 7.70
N HIS A 293 2.20 8.01 8.67
CA HIS A 293 1.92 8.55 10.01
C HIS A 293 1.47 10.00 9.99
N ILE A 294 1.78 10.74 8.92
CA ILE A 294 1.35 12.14 8.77
C ILE A 294 -0.18 12.29 8.73
N TRP A 295 -0.91 11.22 8.43
CA TRP A 295 -2.37 11.19 8.40
C TRP A 295 -3.01 10.80 9.73
N ASP A 296 -2.22 10.66 10.79
CA ASP A 296 -2.74 10.46 12.14
C ASP A 296 -3.68 11.60 12.53
N ARG A 297 -4.79 11.27 13.20
CA ARG A 297 -5.81 12.22 13.68
C ARG A 297 -5.25 13.36 14.56
N ASN A 298 -4.12 13.11 15.23
CA ASN A 298 -3.40 14.02 16.10
C ASN A 298 -2.20 14.67 15.44
N ALA A 299 -1.90 14.35 14.17
CA ALA A 299 -0.80 14.96 13.42
C ALA A 299 -0.96 16.48 13.30
N ARG A 300 0.16 17.20 13.40
CA ARG A 300 0.21 18.64 13.16
C ARG A 300 0.64 18.89 11.72
N LEU A 301 0.05 19.90 11.08
CA LEU A 301 0.34 20.24 9.68
C LEU A 301 1.83 20.52 9.46
N GLY A 302 2.47 21.24 10.39
CA GLY A 302 3.91 21.51 10.31
C GLY A 302 4.77 20.25 10.31
N ASP A 303 4.45 19.29 11.17
CA ASP A 303 5.16 18.00 11.26
C ASP A 303 4.93 17.16 10.00
N ALA A 304 3.69 17.14 9.48
CA ALA A 304 3.36 16.47 8.23
C ALA A 304 4.14 17.04 7.03
N ILE A 305 4.16 18.36 6.88
CA ILE A 305 4.94 19.03 5.82
C ILE A 305 6.43 18.77 6.00
N ALA A 306 6.96 18.86 7.22
CA ALA A 306 8.37 18.61 7.49
C ALA A 306 8.78 17.17 7.12
N THR A 307 7.94 16.18 7.43
CA THR A 307 8.13 14.78 7.03
C THR A 307 8.16 14.63 5.50
N LEU A 308 7.18 15.22 4.79
CA LEU A 308 7.16 15.19 3.32
C LEU A 308 8.42 15.83 2.72
N LEU A 309 8.80 17.01 3.20
CA LEU A 309 10.02 17.69 2.75
C LEU A 309 11.30 16.92 3.10
N TRP A 310 11.31 16.12 4.16
CA TRP A 310 12.42 15.21 4.47
C TRP A 310 12.48 14.01 3.51
N GLN A 311 11.33 13.41 3.21
CA GLN A 311 11.19 12.28 2.29
C GLN A 311 11.79 12.59 0.90
N TYR A 312 11.38 13.72 0.31
CA TYR A 312 11.86 14.09 -1.02
C TYR A 312 13.32 14.53 -1.05
N ARG A 313 13.83 15.23 -0.03
CA ARG A 313 15.28 15.47 0.12
C ARG A 313 16.08 14.18 0.16
N THR A 314 15.57 13.17 0.86
CA THR A 314 16.22 11.86 0.97
C THR A 314 16.29 11.16 -0.37
N LEU A 315 15.21 11.16 -1.16
CA LEU A 315 15.21 10.64 -2.52
C LEU A 315 16.26 11.31 -3.43
N PHE A 316 16.35 12.65 -3.40
CA PHE A 316 17.37 13.37 -4.17
C PHE A 316 18.79 13.00 -3.74
N ARG A 317 19.04 12.87 -2.43
CA ARG A 317 20.35 12.48 -1.89
C ARG A 317 20.76 11.07 -2.35
N ILE A 318 19.86 10.09 -2.23
CA ILE A 318 20.14 8.70 -2.66
C ILE A 318 20.33 8.64 -4.17
N GLY A 319 19.49 9.36 -4.94
CA GLY A 319 19.66 9.44 -6.39
C GLY A 319 20.98 10.09 -6.80
N ALA A 320 21.44 11.11 -6.08
CA ALA A 320 22.74 11.75 -6.32
C ALA A 320 23.89 10.76 -6.14
N TYR A 321 23.85 9.97 -5.06
CA TYR A 321 24.82 8.90 -4.82
C TYR A 321 24.85 7.91 -5.99
N HIS A 322 23.70 7.40 -6.44
CA HIS A 322 23.68 6.44 -7.55
C HIS A 322 24.17 7.05 -8.86
N ARG A 323 23.91 8.34 -9.09
CA ARG A 323 24.47 9.05 -10.24
C ARG A 323 26.00 9.14 -10.18
N GLU A 324 26.58 9.38 -9.00
CA GLU A 324 28.03 9.35 -8.78
C GLU A 324 28.60 7.95 -9.05
N GLN A 325 27.83 6.90 -8.77
CA GLN A 325 28.15 5.51 -9.15
C GLN A 325 27.87 5.18 -10.64
N GLY A 326 27.63 6.19 -11.48
CA GLY A 326 27.46 6.02 -12.93
C GLY A 326 26.05 5.64 -13.40
N LYS A 327 25.06 5.54 -12.50
CA LYS A 327 23.66 5.29 -12.90
C LYS A 327 23.09 6.52 -13.62
N ARG A 328 22.38 6.28 -14.73
CA ARG A 328 21.78 7.36 -15.53
C ARG A 328 20.33 7.59 -15.10
N THR A 329 19.95 8.86 -14.97
CA THR A 329 18.56 9.23 -14.71
C THR A 329 17.72 8.99 -15.96
N PRO A 330 16.50 8.45 -15.82
CA PRO A 330 15.59 8.32 -16.96
C PRO A 330 15.15 9.70 -17.47
N GLY A 331 14.76 9.74 -18.75
CA GLY A 331 14.13 10.93 -19.34
C GLY A 331 12.70 11.13 -18.84
N LEU A 332 12.19 12.36 -18.94
CA LEU A 332 10.80 12.67 -18.57
C LEU A 332 9.76 11.89 -19.37
N SER A 333 10.08 11.53 -20.62
CA SER A 333 9.22 10.70 -21.46
C SER A 333 8.94 9.33 -20.83
N ALA A 334 9.92 8.72 -20.16
CA ALA A 334 9.71 7.44 -19.48
C ALA A 334 8.68 7.56 -18.34
N LEU A 335 8.76 8.64 -17.55
CA LEU A 335 7.79 8.94 -16.50
C LEU A 335 6.37 9.13 -17.06
N ILE A 336 6.24 9.90 -18.14
CA ILE A 336 4.95 10.15 -18.80
C ILE A 336 4.36 8.84 -19.36
N SER A 337 5.17 8.03 -20.02
CA SER A 337 4.72 6.75 -20.59
C SER A 337 4.20 5.79 -19.52
N HIS A 338 4.92 5.63 -18.40
CA HIS A 338 4.47 4.79 -17.28
C HIS A 338 3.18 5.33 -16.64
N TRP A 339 3.08 6.66 -16.50
CA TRP A 339 1.87 7.30 -15.96
C TRP A 339 0.65 7.09 -16.86
N LEU A 340 0.81 7.24 -18.17
CA LEU A 340 -0.26 6.99 -19.13
C LEU A 340 -0.70 5.53 -19.12
N LEU A 341 0.25 4.59 -19.01
CA LEU A 341 -0.03 3.16 -18.91
C LEU A 341 -0.83 2.84 -17.64
N GLU A 342 -0.38 3.31 -16.47
CA GLU A 342 -1.08 3.13 -15.19
C GLU A 342 -2.50 3.72 -15.24
N ARG A 343 -2.67 4.94 -15.79
CA ARG A 343 -3.99 5.57 -15.95
C ARG A 343 -4.90 4.80 -16.89
N ARG A 344 -4.35 4.22 -17.97
CA ARG A 344 -5.12 3.41 -18.91
C ARG A 344 -5.66 2.16 -18.23
N LEU A 345 -4.80 1.44 -17.49
CA LEU A 345 -5.19 0.21 -16.81
C LEU A 345 -6.16 0.46 -15.65
N THR A 346 -5.92 1.50 -14.84
CA THR A 346 -6.72 1.80 -13.64
C THR A 346 -8.19 2.05 -13.95
N ARG A 347 -8.53 2.49 -15.16
CA ARG A 347 -9.93 2.69 -15.62
C ARG A 347 -10.74 1.39 -15.69
N PHE A 348 -10.07 0.25 -15.81
CA PHE A 348 -10.71 -1.06 -15.91
C PHE A 348 -10.81 -1.78 -14.56
N TYR A 349 -10.05 -1.34 -13.56
CA TYR A 349 -9.99 -2.05 -12.29
C TYR A 349 -11.33 -1.97 -11.56
N PRO A 350 -11.81 -3.09 -10.99
CA PRO A 350 -13.06 -3.10 -10.26
C PRO A 350 -12.94 -2.26 -8.98
N GLU A 351 -14.09 -1.87 -8.42
CA GLU A 351 -14.10 -1.24 -7.11
C GLU A 351 -13.48 -2.18 -6.07
N THR A 352 -12.57 -1.66 -5.24
CA THR A 352 -11.93 -2.45 -4.18
C THR A 352 -12.92 -2.84 -3.09
N ASP A 353 -12.81 -4.09 -2.64
CA ASP A 353 -13.53 -4.62 -1.47
C ASP A 353 -13.17 -3.90 -0.16
#